data_AF-A0A352KRX6-F1
#
_entry.id   AF-A0A352KRX6-F1
#
_cell.length_a   1.000
_cell.length_b   1.000
_cell.length_c   1.000
_cell.angle_alpha   90.00
_cell.angle_beta   90.00
_cell.angle_gamma   90.00
#
_symmetry.space_group_name_H-M   'P 1'
#
loop_
_entity.id
_entity.type
_entity.pdbx_description
1 polymer ?
#
loop_
_entity_poly.entity_id
_entity_poly.type
_entity_poly.pdbx_seq_one_letter_code
_entity_poly.pdbx_strand_id
1 'polypeptide(L)' 'MADKFKNVFQFLDVARQDPPKVPANVRAKEFKEIYLKFETENARHQAHRCLECGNPYCEWECPV' A
#
# COMPACT_ATOMS: atom_id res chain seq x y z
N MET A 1 -4.51 11.07 -23.92
CA MET A 1 -4.53 10.45 -22.57
C MET A 1 -3.61 9.22 -22.56
N ALA A 2 -2.31 9.40 -22.85
CA ALA A 2 -1.40 8.26 -23.10
C ALA A 2 -0.18 8.23 -22.16
N ASP A 3 -0.15 9.05 -21.10
CA ASP A 3 1.10 9.33 -20.39
C ASP A 3 1.06 9.09 -18.87
N LYS A 4 0.02 8.43 -18.36
CA LYS A 4 -0.22 8.31 -16.91
C LYS A 4 0.50 7.13 -16.24
N PHE A 5 1.16 6.25 -16.99
CA PHE A 5 1.76 5.00 -16.49
C PHE A 5 3.18 4.76 -17.02
N LYS A 6 4.05 5.78 -16.93
CA LYS A 6 5.42 5.69 -17.49
C LYS A 6 6.37 4.76 -16.73
N ASN A 7 6.04 4.30 -15.52
CA ASN A 7 6.94 3.43 -14.74
C ASN A 7 6.19 2.23 -14.11
N VAL A 8 5.99 1.19 -14.91
CA VAL A 8 5.47 -0.12 -14.46
C VAL A 8 6.38 -0.75 -13.39
N PHE A 9 7.67 -0.41 -13.39
CA PHE A 9 8.65 -0.93 -12.44
C PHE A 9 8.83 -0.04 -11.20
N GLN A 10 7.88 0.84 -10.89
CA GLN A 10 7.96 1.74 -9.74
C GLN A 10 8.19 0.99 -8.42
N PHE A 11 7.75 -0.25 -8.31
CA PHE A 11 7.99 -1.09 -7.12
C PHE A 11 9.47 -1.35 -6.82
N LEU A 12 10.38 -1.18 -7.78
CA LEU A 12 11.83 -1.26 -7.60
C LEU A 12 12.37 -0.01 -6.88
N ASP A 13 11.86 1.17 -7.24
CA ASP A 13 12.32 2.45 -6.73
C ASP A 13 11.58 2.86 -5.44
N VAL A 14 10.31 2.48 -5.34
CA VAL A 14 9.43 2.82 -4.22
C VAL A 14 9.22 1.59 -3.35
N ALA A 15 9.86 1.62 -2.17
CA ALA A 15 9.67 0.62 -1.15
C ALA A 15 8.22 0.58 -0.65
N ARG A 16 7.80 -0.60 -0.17
CA ARG A 16 6.53 -0.75 0.54
C ARG A 16 6.57 0.10 1.81
N GLN A 17 5.53 0.88 2.01
CA GLN A 17 5.34 1.67 3.22
C GLN A 17 3.93 1.43 3.75
N ASP A 18 3.86 1.07 5.02
CA ASP A 18 2.60 0.95 5.75
C ASP A 18 2.13 2.35 6.20
N PRO A 19 0.83 2.54 6.51
CA PRO A 19 0.37 3.82 7.00
C PRO A 19 0.94 4.11 8.41
N PRO A 20 0.86 5.36 8.89
CA PRO A 20 1.39 5.71 10.20
C PRO A 20 0.85 4.79 11.29
N LYS A 21 1.73 4.44 12.24
CA LYS A 21 1.40 3.52 13.32
C LYS A 21 1.56 4.22 14.67
N VAL A 22 0.61 3.98 15.56
CA VAL A 22 0.66 4.51 16.93
C VAL A 22 1.90 3.95 17.66
N PRO A 23 2.70 4.78 18.35
CA PRO A 23 3.86 4.34 19.11
C PRO A 23 3.52 3.27 20.17
N ALA A 24 4.43 2.33 20.39
CA ALA A 24 4.21 1.16 21.25
C ALA A 24 3.83 1.52 22.69
N ASN A 25 4.49 2.54 23.26
CA ASN A 25 4.24 3.03 24.62
C ASN A 25 2.86 3.69 24.80
N VAL A 26 2.26 4.18 23.70
CA VAL A 26 0.91 4.76 23.70
C VAL A 26 -0.13 3.65 23.54
N ARG A 27 -0.02 2.81 22.51
CA ARG A 27 -0.98 1.73 22.22
C ARG A 27 -0.99 0.61 23.26
N ALA A 28 -0.02 0.57 24.17
CA ALA A 28 -0.04 -0.36 25.31
C ALA A 28 -1.05 0.04 26.41
N LYS A 29 -1.58 1.27 26.39
CA LYS A 29 -2.42 1.84 27.45
C LYS A 29 -3.91 1.91 27.07
N GLU A 30 -4.24 1.68 25.80
CA GLU A 30 -5.60 1.82 25.27
C GLU A 30 -5.90 0.75 24.21
N PHE A 31 -7.17 0.36 24.09
CA PHE A 31 -7.64 -0.65 23.16
C PHE A 31 -8.25 0.00 21.91
N LYS A 32 -7.46 0.79 21.19
CA LYS A 32 -7.86 1.47 19.95
C LYS A 32 -7.11 0.92 18.73
N GLU A 33 -7.59 1.27 17.54
CA GLU A 33 -6.91 0.96 16.29
C GLU A 33 -5.51 1.59 16.25
N ILE A 34 -4.52 0.81 15.82
CA ILE A 34 -3.10 1.19 15.89
C ILE A 34 -2.55 1.68 14.55
N TYR A 35 -3.23 1.36 13.44
CA TYR A 35 -2.87 1.81 12.11
C TYR A 35 -3.78 2.97 11.73
N LEU A 36 -3.18 4.06 11.29
CA LEU A 36 -3.92 5.19 10.75
C LEU A 36 -4.29 4.89 9.30
N LYS A 37 -5.17 5.72 8.75
CA LYS A 37 -5.48 5.67 7.32
C LYS A 37 -4.27 6.13 6.51
N PHE A 38 -4.17 5.64 5.28
CA PHE A 38 -3.27 6.25 4.31
C PHE A 38 -3.77 7.65 3.95
N GLU A 39 -2.84 8.60 3.87
CA GLU A 39 -3.06 9.83 3.13
C GLU A 39 -3.24 9.51 1.65
N THR A 40 -4.13 10.23 0.96
CA THR A 40 -4.52 9.95 -0.44
C THR A 40 -3.31 9.83 -1.37
N GLU A 41 -2.31 10.70 -1.21
CA GLU A 41 -1.09 10.69 -2.01
C GLU A 41 -0.24 9.43 -1.77
N ASN A 42 -0.11 9.02 -0.51
CA ASN A 42 0.62 7.80 -0.14
C ASN A 42 -0.11 6.56 -0.64
N ALA A 43 -1.44 6.51 -0.52
CA ALA A 43 -2.25 5.43 -1.08
C ALA A 43 -2.05 5.31 -2.60
N ARG A 44 -2.05 6.43 -3.32
CA ARG A 44 -1.82 6.47 -4.76
C ARG A 44 -0.44 5.92 -5.13
N HIS A 45 0.60 6.32 -4.40
CA HIS A 45 1.97 5.82 -4.62
C HIS A 45 2.09 4.31 -4.32
N GLN A 46 1.48 3.83 -3.23
CA GLN A 46 1.53 2.40 -2.90
C GLN A 46 0.69 1.56 -3.87
N ALA A 47 -0.44 2.04 -4.35
CA ALA A 47 -1.28 1.36 -5.33
C ALA A 47 -0.61 1.27 -6.72
N HIS A 48 0.14 2.30 -7.13
CA HIS A 48 0.85 2.32 -8.41
C HIS A 48 2.04 1.33 -8.48
N ARG A 49 2.39 0.68 -7.36
CA ARG A 49 3.34 -0.45 -7.35
C ARG A 49 2.75 -1.75 -7.93
N CYS A 50 1.44 -1.78 -8.21
CA CYS A 50 0.81 -2.91 -8.90
C CYS A 50 1.31 -3.02 -10.34
N LEU A 51 1.61 -4.24 -10.78
CA LEU A 51 2.12 -4.53 -12.12
C LEU A 51 1.04 -4.72 -13.17
N GLU A 52 -0.24 -4.73 -12.78
CA GLU A 52 -1.34 -5.16 -13.64
C GLU A 52 -1.03 -6.52 -14.30
N CYS A 53 -0.55 -7.49 -13.50
CA CYS A 53 -0.10 -8.80 -13.95
C CYS A 53 -1.16 -9.49 -14.81
N GLY A 54 -0.75 -10.07 -15.94
CA GLY A 54 -1.66 -10.83 -16.81
C GLY A 54 -2.28 -12.07 -16.15
N ASN A 55 -1.55 -12.72 -15.23
CA ASN A 55 -2.09 -13.73 -14.33
C ASN A 55 -1.94 -13.25 -12.87
N PRO A 56 -2.96 -12.63 -12.27
CA PRO A 56 -2.86 -12.02 -10.95
C PRO A 56 -2.89 -13.06 -9.83
N TYR A 57 -1.72 -13.53 -9.39
CA TYR A 57 -1.65 -14.48 -8.26
C TYR A 57 -2.23 -13.95 -6.95
N CYS A 58 -2.30 -12.63 -6.78
CA CYS A 58 -2.96 -12.03 -5.63
C CYS A 58 -4.47 -12.32 -5.59
N GLU A 59 -5.13 -12.48 -6.74
CA GLU A 59 -6.54 -12.88 -6.83
C GLU A 59 -6.69 -14.37 -6.56
N TRP A 60 -5.81 -15.20 -7.14
CA TRP A 60 -5.86 -16.65 -6.95
C TRP A 60 -5.71 -17.08 -5.48
N GLU A 61 -4.88 -16.37 -4.71
CA GLU A 61 -4.68 -16.63 -3.27
C GLU A 61 -5.76 -15.96 -2.39
N CYS A 62 -6.56 -15.05 -2.96
CA CYS A 62 -7.65 -14.41 -2.24
C CYS A 62 -8.86 -15.36 -2.16
N PRO A 63 -9.35 -15.73 -0.97
CA PRO A 63 -10.43 -16.72 -0.84
C PRO A 63 -11.84 -16.19 -1.19
N VAL A 64 -11.96 -14.93 -1.60
CA VAL A 64 -13.22 -14.23 -1.89
C VAL A 64 -13.18 -13.55 -3.24
#